data_AF-A0A530H5C1-F1
#
_entry.id   AF-A0A530H5C1-F1
#
_cell.length_a   1.000
_cell.length_b   1.000
_cell.length_c   1.000
_cell.angle_alpha   90.00
_cell.angle_beta   90.00
_cell.angle_gamma   90.00
#
_symmetry.space_group_name_H-M   'P 1'
#
loop_
_entity.id
_entity.type
_entity.pdbx_description
1 polymer ?
#
loop_
_entity_poly.entity_id
_entity_poly.type
_entity_poly.pdbx_seq_one_letter_code
_entity_poly.pdbx_strand_id
1 'polypeptide(L)'
;MSTIKAIFRHTPAPVVFVWLALSTVLSLLLLLGNMPNGDVDDLMKLHEIRHLLHTGNPFDRTLTGIAQPEPMVSHWPWIVDALYALLAIALAPFVGMGTALSAAAFTVPLLLLLAALTLLFLVVREFEFDHPGVVLIVAAFAGLPALSEFQPWRIDYHNLQMLILLGAVLLTIRGAPVAAGLNGALMALSTAISTEMAPFLALPAGFYALVFIAGTKDAGKDLGAYGLALAAAGIAVFFVVVGPDAYKSAACDRYSLLHLTALATAGAVLAGVSLTRRIGRWYIRALCLLAGAGATAAMLVFLFPQCAGGPLVGLGDYVRDNWLSR
;
A
#
# COMPACT_ATOMS: atom_id res chain seq x y z
N MET A 1 -12.94 28.39 16.97
CA MET A 1 -13.75 27.66 15.97
C MET A 1 -13.32 26.19 16.01
N SER A 2 -14.23 25.29 16.38
CA SER A 2 -13.90 23.87 16.64
C SER A 2 -13.39 23.17 15.38
N THR A 3 -12.31 22.40 15.53
CA THR A 3 -11.62 21.57 14.52
C THR A 3 -12.57 20.72 13.67
N ILE A 4 -13.74 20.36 14.23
CA ILE A 4 -14.81 19.62 13.55
C ILE A 4 -15.41 20.42 12.37
N LYS A 5 -15.59 21.74 12.50
CA LYS A 5 -16.12 22.58 11.40
C LYS A 5 -15.14 22.73 10.23
N ALA A 6 -13.84 22.52 10.44
CA ALA A 6 -12.85 22.54 9.36
C ALA A 6 -12.96 21.26 8.51
N ILE A 7 -13.15 20.10 9.13
CA ILE A 7 -13.29 18.81 8.44
C ILE A 7 -14.52 18.82 7.51
N PHE A 8 -15.65 19.36 7.96
CA PHE A 8 -16.87 19.49 7.15
C PHE A 8 -16.79 20.55 6.02
N ARG A 9 -15.81 21.47 6.06
CA ARG A 9 -15.58 22.43 4.97
C ARG A 9 -14.72 21.87 3.84
N HIS A 10 -14.02 20.75 4.07
CA HIS A 10 -13.05 20.19 3.13
C HIS A 10 -13.45 18.85 2.50
N THR A 11 -14.45 18.14 3.06
CA THR A 11 -15.02 16.96 2.42
C THR A 11 -16.26 17.36 1.60
N PRO A 12 -16.22 17.26 0.26
CA PRO A 12 -17.30 17.74 -0.58
C PRO A 12 -18.56 16.88 -0.39
N ALA A 13 -19.74 17.52 -0.39
CA ALA A 13 -21.00 16.83 -0.11
C ALA A 13 -21.22 15.54 -0.95
N PRO A 14 -20.88 15.50 -2.26
CA PRO A 14 -20.95 14.26 -3.04
C PRO A 14 -20.18 13.08 -2.44
N VAL A 15 -18.99 13.32 -1.87
CA VAL A 15 -18.19 12.27 -1.23
C VAL A 15 -18.92 11.70 -0.03
N VAL A 16 -19.50 12.55 0.82
CA VAL A 16 -20.25 12.11 1.99
C VAL A 16 -21.50 11.32 1.59
N PHE A 17 -22.24 11.75 0.57
CA PHE A 17 -23.41 11.03 0.09
C PHE A 17 -23.06 9.64 -0.48
N VAL A 18 -22.04 9.57 -1.34
CA VAL A 18 -21.56 8.29 -1.90
C VAL A 18 -21.04 7.39 -0.79
N TRP A 19 -20.28 7.93 0.15
CA TRP A 19 -19.77 7.20 1.31
C TRP A 19 -20.89 6.61 2.16
N LEU A 20 -21.91 7.40 2.52
CA LEU A 20 -23.06 6.91 3.29
C LEU A 20 -23.81 5.81 2.54
N ALA A 21 -24.06 6.00 1.24
CA ALA A 21 -24.75 5.02 0.41
C ALA A 21 -23.98 3.69 0.34
N LEU A 22 -22.69 3.74 0.01
CA LEU A 22 -21.84 2.55 -0.08
C LEU A 22 -21.64 1.89 1.29
N SER A 23 -21.39 2.66 2.35
CA SER A 23 -21.27 2.12 3.70
C SER A 23 -22.53 1.36 4.11
N THR A 24 -23.71 1.89 3.76
CA THR A 24 -24.98 1.22 3.99
C THR A 24 -25.08 -0.08 3.19
N VAL A 25 -24.80 -0.04 1.89
CA VAL A 25 -24.85 -1.24 1.02
C VAL A 25 -23.89 -2.32 1.50
N LEU A 26 -22.62 -1.98 1.75
CA LEU A 26 -21.60 -2.93 2.21
C LEU A 26 -21.94 -3.52 3.59
N SER A 27 -22.48 -2.70 4.50
CA SER A 27 -22.96 -3.19 5.80
C SER A 27 -24.16 -4.12 5.67
N LEU A 28 -25.10 -3.83 4.77
CA LEU A 28 -26.24 -4.70 4.49
C LEU A 28 -25.80 -6.02 3.85
N LEU A 29 -24.85 -6.00 2.92
CA LEU A 29 -24.28 -7.21 2.33
C LEU A 29 -23.67 -8.11 3.41
N LEU A 30 -22.88 -7.53 4.33
CA LEU A 30 -22.36 -8.27 5.47
C LEU A 30 -23.48 -8.92 6.30
N LEU A 31 -24.53 -8.17 6.63
CA LEU A 31 -25.66 -8.68 7.42
C LEU A 31 -26.44 -9.80 6.71
N LEU A 32 -26.43 -9.81 5.38
CA LEU A 32 -26.98 -10.88 4.55
C LEU A 32 -26.01 -12.06 4.36
N GLY A 33 -24.83 -12.03 4.98
CA GLY A 33 -23.80 -13.06 4.87
C GLY A 33 -23.00 -13.01 3.56
N ASN A 34 -23.05 -11.90 2.83
CA ASN A 34 -22.31 -11.72 1.59
C ASN A 34 -21.08 -10.84 1.81
N MET A 35 -19.89 -11.43 1.69
CA MET A 35 -18.62 -10.72 1.63
C MET A 35 -17.94 -11.08 0.31
N PRO A 36 -18.15 -10.33 -0.78
CA PRO A 36 -17.68 -10.69 -2.11
C PRO A 36 -16.16 -10.91 -2.18
N ASN A 37 -15.41 -10.07 -1.47
CA ASN A 37 -13.95 -10.17 -1.35
C ASN A 37 -13.55 -10.76 0.01
N GLY A 38 -14.48 -11.48 0.65
CA GLY A 38 -14.26 -12.14 1.92
C GLY A 38 -13.42 -13.40 1.79
N ASP A 39 -12.31 -13.51 2.51
CA ASP A 39 -11.46 -14.69 2.49
C ASP A 39 -10.94 -15.07 3.88
N VAL A 40 -9.97 -16.00 3.90
CA VAL A 40 -9.36 -16.51 5.13
C VAL A 40 -8.35 -15.53 5.73
N ASP A 41 -7.88 -14.54 4.97
CA ASP A 41 -6.82 -13.64 5.39
C ASP A 41 -7.29 -12.76 6.54
N ASP A 42 -8.57 -12.40 6.64
CA ASP A 42 -9.12 -11.61 7.75
C ASP A 42 -9.24 -12.39 9.01
N LEU A 43 -9.54 -13.68 8.90
CA LEU A 43 -9.56 -14.55 10.06
C LEU A 43 -8.15 -14.62 10.64
N MET A 44 -7.15 -14.72 9.76
CA MET A 44 -5.74 -14.62 10.14
C MET A 44 -5.39 -13.24 10.70
N LYS A 45 -5.82 -12.14 10.06
CA LYS A 45 -5.59 -10.78 10.53
C LYS A 45 -6.25 -10.50 11.87
N LEU A 46 -7.46 -11.01 12.08
CA LEU A 46 -8.15 -10.88 13.35
C LEU A 46 -7.39 -11.63 14.45
N HIS A 47 -6.83 -12.80 14.13
CA HIS A 47 -5.94 -13.52 15.04
C HIS A 47 -4.66 -12.71 15.34
N GLU A 48 -4.03 -12.12 14.33
CA GLU A 48 -2.86 -11.23 14.48
C GLU A 48 -3.14 -10.03 15.37
N ILE A 49 -4.25 -9.32 15.14
CA ILE A 49 -4.63 -8.16 15.93
C ILE A 49 -4.88 -8.57 17.39
N ARG A 50 -5.53 -9.72 17.64
CA ARG A 50 -5.70 -10.25 19.01
C ARG A 50 -4.36 -10.58 19.65
N HIS A 51 -3.44 -11.21 18.91
CA HIS A 51 -2.10 -11.52 19.39
C HIS A 51 -1.33 -10.25 19.75
N LEU A 52 -1.38 -9.24 18.89
CA LEU A 52 -0.79 -7.91 19.12
C LEU A 52 -1.38 -7.24 20.38
N LEU A 53 -2.70 -7.26 20.54
CA LEU A 53 -3.37 -6.68 21.71
C LEU A 53 -3.06 -7.44 23.00
N HIS A 54 -2.82 -8.76 22.93
CA HIS A 54 -2.50 -9.58 24.09
C HIS A 54 -1.03 -9.45 24.52
N THR A 55 -0.10 -9.47 23.57
CA THR A 55 1.34 -9.44 23.86
C THR A 55 1.93 -8.03 23.93
N GLY A 56 1.31 -7.06 23.26
CA GLY A 56 1.85 -5.72 23.09
C GLY A 56 3.11 -5.66 22.22
N ASN A 57 3.52 -6.77 21.60
CA ASN A 57 4.73 -6.84 20.79
C ASN A 57 4.38 -6.77 19.28
N PRO A 58 4.65 -5.65 18.59
CA PRO A 58 4.37 -5.52 17.16
C PRO A 58 5.25 -6.42 16.28
N PHE A 59 6.43 -6.84 16.75
CA PHE A 59 7.37 -7.60 15.94
C PHE A 59 7.20 -9.13 16.08
N ASP A 60 6.45 -9.59 17.07
CA ASP A 60 6.07 -11.00 17.16
C ASP A 60 4.90 -11.27 16.21
N ARG A 61 5.22 -11.89 15.07
CA ARG A 61 4.27 -12.27 14.01
C ARG A 61 3.95 -13.75 14.03
N THR A 62 4.23 -14.44 15.13
CA THR A 62 3.96 -15.87 15.27
C THR A 62 2.46 -16.10 15.47
N LEU A 63 1.82 -16.84 14.56
CA LEU A 63 0.43 -17.24 14.66
C LEU A 63 0.33 -18.55 15.43
N THR A 64 -0.27 -18.48 16.62
CA THR A 64 -0.44 -19.65 17.50
C THR A 64 -1.76 -20.37 17.17
N GLY A 65 -1.82 -21.68 17.40
CA GLY A 65 -3.04 -22.46 17.16
C GLY A 65 -3.27 -22.89 15.71
N ILE A 66 -2.34 -22.61 14.80
CA ILE A 66 -2.29 -23.23 13.46
C ILE A 66 -1.40 -24.47 13.55
N ALA A 67 -1.98 -25.65 13.27
CA ALA A 67 -1.27 -26.93 13.38
C ALA A 67 -0.37 -27.15 12.15
N GLN A 68 0.93 -26.95 12.32
CA GLN A 68 1.97 -27.26 11.33
C GLN A 68 3.31 -27.54 12.04
N PRO A 69 4.29 -28.18 11.38
CA PRO A 69 5.53 -28.65 12.03
C PRO A 69 6.35 -27.51 12.65
N GLU A 70 6.49 -26.40 11.92
CA GLU A 70 7.11 -25.16 12.41
C GLU A 70 6.05 -24.11 12.77
N PRO A 71 6.30 -23.23 13.75
CA PRO A 71 5.40 -22.10 14.04
C PRO A 71 5.13 -21.25 12.79
N MET A 72 3.86 -20.97 12.50
CA MET A 72 3.49 -20.07 11.41
C MET A 72 3.93 -18.66 11.76
N VAL A 73 4.74 -18.04 10.92
CA VAL A 73 5.11 -16.63 11.06
C VAL A 73 4.47 -15.87 9.93
N SER A 74 3.60 -14.92 10.27
CA SER A 74 2.94 -14.08 9.28
C SER A 74 3.94 -13.21 8.53
N HIS A 75 3.72 -13.12 7.22
CA HIS A 75 4.47 -12.25 6.35
C HIS A 75 3.96 -10.79 6.38
N TRP A 76 2.75 -10.55 6.93
CA TRP A 76 2.18 -9.22 7.03
C TRP A 76 2.75 -8.41 8.21
N PRO A 77 3.05 -7.12 8.00
CA PRO A 77 3.57 -6.26 9.06
C PRO A 77 2.47 -5.77 9.99
N TRP A 78 2.87 -5.44 11.22
CA TRP A 78 1.99 -4.94 12.28
C TRP A 78 1.32 -3.59 11.97
N ILE A 79 1.88 -2.80 11.06
CA ILE A 79 1.35 -1.45 10.77
C ILE A 79 -0.07 -1.50 10.20
N VAL A 80 -0.43 -2.58 9.51
CA VAL A 80 -1.80 -2.82 9.04
C VAL A 80 -2.74 -3.02 10.23
N ASP A 81 -2.29 -3.80 11.21
CA ASP A 81 -3.06 -4.14 12.42
C ASP A 81 -3.22 -2.95 13.36
N ALA A 82 -2.25 -2.04 13.36
CA ALA A 82 -2.20 -0.90 14.27
C ALA A 82 -3.47 -0.04 14.22
N LEU A 83 -4.05 0.16 13.03
CA LEU A 83 -5.28 0.94 12.87
C LEU A 83 -6.45 0.34 13.65
N TYR A 84 -6.59 -0.98 13.59
CA TYR A 84 -7.63 -1.72 14.29
C TYR A 84 -7.34 -1.82 15.80
N ALA A 85 -6.08 -2.14 16.15
CA ALA A 85 -5.65 -2.28 17.54
C ALA A 85 -5.79 -0.96 18.32
N LEU A 86 -5.37 0.17 17.75
CA LEU A 86 -5.46 1.49 18.40
C LEU A 86 -6.92 1.91 18.64
N LEU A 87 -7.80 1.69 17.67
CA LEU A 87 -9.22 1.97 17.84
C LEU A 87 -9.85 1.03 18.88
N ALA A 88 -9.51 -0.25 18.86
CA ALA A 88 -9.97 -1.22 19.86
C ALA A 88 -9.53 -0.83 21.28
N ILE A 89 -8.26 -0.43 21.46
CA ILE A 89 -7.74 0.05 22.76
C ILE A 89 -8.51 1.28 23.24
N ALA A 90 -8.80 2.24 22.35
CA ALA A 90 -9.54 3.44 22.70
C ALA A 90 -10.99 3.16 23.12
N LEU A 91 -11.64 2.15 22.53
CA LEU A 91 -13.01 1.76 22.82
C LEU A 91 -13.14 0.77 23.99
N ALA A 92 -12.08 0.01 24.28
CA ALA A 92 -12.09 -1.06 25.28
C ALA A 92 -12.58 -0.63 26.68
N PRO A 93 -12.26 0.57 27.22
CA PRO A 93 -12.76 1.01 28.53
C PRO A 93 -14.29 1.13 28.62
N PHE A 94 -14.98 1.26 27.49
CA PHE A 94 -16.43 1.51 27.46
C PHE A 94 -17.24 0.23 27.20
N VAL A 95 -16.72 -0.70 26.40
CA VAL A 95 -17.47 -1.85 25.88
C VAL A 95 -16.76 -3.20 26.06
N GLY A 96 -15.55 -3.20 26.64
CA GLY A 96 -14.69 -4.38 26.73
C GLY A 96 -13.91 -4.67 25.43
N MET A 97 -12.76 -5.34 25.55
CA MET A 97 -11.83 -5.52 24.43
C MET A 97 -12.42 -6.32 23.24
N GLY A 98 -13.19 -7.38 23.51
CA GLY A 98 -13.79 -8.21 22.44
C GLY A 98 -14.79 -7.43 21.59
N THR A 99 -15.68 -6.66 22.23
CA THR A 99 -16.63 -5.78 21.55
C THR A 99 -15.93 -4.62 20.86
N ALA A 100 -14.91 -4.04 21.51
CA ALA A 100 -14.12 -2.95 20.94
C ALA A 100 -13.38 -3.36 19.66
N LEU A 101 -12.79 -4.56 19.62
CA LEU A 101 -12.15 -5.10 18.43
C LEU A 101 -13.17 -5.35 17.31
N SER A 102 -14.35 -5.90 17.64
CA SER A 102 -15.43 -6.09 16.67
C SER A 102 -15.92 -4.76 16.09
N ALA A 103 -16.04 -3.73 16.94
CA ALA A 103 -16.38 -2.37 16.51
C ALA A 103 -15.28 -1.76 15.62
N ALA A 104 -14.00 -2.02 15.93
CA ALA A 104 -12.88 -1.57 15.10
C ALA A 104 -12.87 -2.26 13.73
N ALA A 105 -13.03 -3.59 13.67
CA ALA A 105 -13.13 -4.36 12.43
C ALA A 105 -14.31 -3.93 11.56
N PHE A 106 -15.39 -3.45 12.18
CA PHE A 106 -16.52 -2.89 11.45
C PHE A 106 -16.24 -1.46 10.95
N THR A 107 -15.66 -0.61 11.79
CA THR A 107 -15.60 0.85 11.56
C THR A 107 -14.41 1.26 10.70
N VAL A 108 -13.23 0.66 10.92
CA VAL A 108 -11.99 1.06 10.21
C VAL A 108 -12.14 0.95 8.69
N PRO A 109 -12.64 -0.15 8.10
CA PRO A 109 -12.78 -0.26 6.64
C PRO A 109 -13.66 0.85 6.06
N LEU A 110 -14.75 1.22 6.75
CA LEU A 110 -15.64 2.31 6.33
C LEU A 110 -14.97 3.70 6.43
N LEU A 111 -14.09 3.92 7.40
CA LEU A 111 -13.29 5.15 7.48
C LEU A 111 -12.26 5.21 6.35
N LEU A 112 -11.65 4.08 6.01
CA LEU A 112 -10.75 3.97 4.86
C LEU A 112 -11.52 4.20 3.54
N LEU A 113 -12.78 3.75 3.44
CA LEU A 113 -13.64 4.04 2.29
C LEU A 113 -13.85 5.56 2.10
N LEU A 114 -14.09 6.28 3.19
CA LEU A 114 -14.23 7.73 3.13
C LEU A 114 -12.96 8.40 2.59
N ALA A 115 -11.79 7.94 3.06
CA ALA A 115 -10.50 8.42 2.57
C ALA A 115 -10.33 8.08 1.08
N ALA A 116 -10.70 6.88 0.65
CA ALA A 116 -10.60 6.43 -0.74
C ALA A 116 -11.47 7.28 -1.67
N LEU A 117 -12.73 7.50 -1.30
CA LEU A 117 -13.66 8.33 -2.07
C LEU A 117 -13.21 9.80 -2.09
N THR A 118 -12.59 10.28 -1.02
CA THR A 118 -11.99 11.63 -1.00
C THR A 118 -10.83 11.72 -1.98
N LEU A 119 -9.89 10.76 -1.97
CA LEU A 119 -8.76 10.73 -2.91
C LEU A 119 -9.24 10.58 -4.35
N LEU A 120 -10.20 9.69 -4.61
CA LEU A 120 -10.80 9.50 -5.92
C LEU A 120 -11.47 10.80 -6.41
N PHE A 121 -12.21 11.49 -5.55
CA PHE A 121 -12.81 12.78 -5.90
C PHE A 121 -11.75 13.85 -6.20
N LEU A 122 -10.65 13.88 -5.45
CA LEU A 122 -9.53 14.78 -5.74
C LEU A 122 -8.91 14.46 -7.11
N VAL A 123 -8.73 13.19 -7.46
CA VAL A 123 -8.29 12.77 -8.79
C VAL A 123 -9.25 13.26 -9.87
N VAL A 124 -10.56 13.02 -9.70
CA VAL A 124 -11.60 13.49 -10.64
C VAL A 124 -11.53 14.99 -10.85
N ARG A 125 -11.23 15.77 -9.79
CA ARG A 125 -11.11 17.22 -9.88
C ARG A 125 -9.92 17.71 -10.68
N GLU A 126 -8.83 16.93 -10.77
CA GLU A 126 -7.69 17.29 -11.60
C GLU A 126 -8.00 17.19 -13.11
N PHE A 127 -9.10 16.52 -13.49
CA PHE A 127 -9.57 16.42 -14.89
C PHE A 127 -10.60 17.48 -15.29
N GLU A 128 -10.91 18.43 -14.40
CA GLU A 128 -11.74 19.62 -14.71
C GLU A 128 -13.14 19.32 -15.32
N PHE A 129 -13.76 18.20 -14.99
CA PHE A 129 -15.13 17.90 -15.41
C PHE A 129 -16.14 18.96 -14.93
N ASP A 130 -17.16 19.25 -15.73
CA ASP A 130 -18.25 20.20 -15.38
C ASP A 130 -19.04 19.76 -14.13
N HIS A 131 -19.18 18.45 -13.93
CA HIS A 131 -19.97 17.85 -12.85
C HIS A 131 -19.18 16.75 -12.11
N PRO A 132 -18.12 17.10 -11.37
CA PRO A 132 -17.21 16.12 -10.77
C PRO A 132 -17.89 15.24 -9.71
N GLY A 133 -18.97 15.72 -9.08
CA GLY A 133 -19.76 14.92 -8.15
C GLY A 133 -20.54 13.78 -8.84
N VAL A 134 -21.05 14.01 -10.06
CA VAL A 134 -21.73 12.97 -10.85
C VAL A 134 -20.71 11.95 -11.34
N VAL A 135 -19.55 12.42 -11.81
CA VAL A 135 -18.44 11.53 -12.20
C VAL A 135 -18.00 10.64 -11.05
N LEU A 136 -17.91 11.19 -9.82
CA LEU A 136 -17.62 10.39 -8.63
C LEU A 136 -18.66 9.29 -8.40
N ILE A 137 -19.96 9.58 -8.51
CA ILE A 137 -21.02 8.59 -8.33
C ILE A 137 -20.89 7.46 -9.35
N VAL A 138 -20.69 7.81 -10.63
CA VAL A 138 -20.51 6.81 -11.70
C VAL A 138 -19.26 5.98 -11.49
N ALA A 139 -18.13 6.61 -11.16
CA ALA A 139 -16.87 5.93 -10.89
C ALA A 139 -16.96 5.00 -9.67
N ALA A 140 -17.62 5.45 -8.59
CA ALA A 140 -17.82 4.64 -7.39
C ALA A 140 -18.72 3.43 -7.66
N PHE A 141 -19.78 3.60 -8.48
CA PHE A 141 -20.63 2.49 -8.88
C PHE A 141 -19.88 1.49 -9.78
N ALA A 142 -19.14 1.98 -10.78
CA ALA A 142 -18.33 1.14 -11.66
C ALA A 142 -17.21 0.41 -10.90
N GLY A 143 -16.68 1.03 -9.84
CA GLY A 143 -15.65 0.48 -8.98
C GLY A 143 -16.16 -0.43 -7.86
N LEU A 144 -17.45 -0.74 -7.79
CA LEU A 144 -18.05 -1.54 -6.70
C LEU A 144 -17.27 -2.81 -6.34
N PRO A 145 -16.83 -3.66 -7.30
CA PRO A 145 -16.05 -4.86 -6.97
C PRO A 145 -14.76 -4.56 -6.20
N ALA A 146 -14.08 -3.45 -6.52
CA ALA A 146 -12.89 -3.02 -5.81
C ALA A 146 -13.24 -2.36 -4.47
N LEU A 147 -14.35 -1.61 -4.41
CA LEU A 147 -14.81 -0.97 -3.18
C LEU A 147 -15.33 -1.97 -2.13
N SER A 148 -15.59 -3.22 -2.51
CA SER A 148 -15.86 -4.32 -1.58
C SER A 148 -14.69 -4.61 -0.63
N GLU A 149 -13.45 -4.20 -0.96
CA GLU A 149 -12.30 -4.25 -0.02
C GLU A 149 -12.46 -3.37 1.22
N PHE A 150 -13.40 -2.43 1.20
CA PHE A 150 -13.70 -1.55 2.33
C PHE A 150 -14.96 -1.98 3.10
N GLN A 151 -15.52 -3.14 2.79
CA GLN A 151 -16.66 -3.68 3.52
C GLN A 151 -16.28 -3.93 4.98
N PRO A 152 -17.20 -3.72 5.95
CA PRO A 152 -16.93 -4.06 7.34
C PRO A 152 -16.49 -5.53 7.46
N TRP A 153 -15.48 -5.79 8.29
CA TRP A 153 -14.79 -7.09 8.42
C TRP A 153 -13.91 -7.53 7.21
N ARG A 154 -13.75 -6.71 6.15
CA ARG A 154 -12.54 -6.77 5.30
C ARG A 154 -11.42 -6.00 6.00
N ILE A 155 -10.63 -6.70 6.79
CA ILE A 155 -9.58 -6.08 7.61
C ILE A 155 -8.17 -6.31 7.08
N ASP A 156 -8.07 -6.97 5.93
CA ASP A 156 -6.82 -7.16 5.23
C ASP A 156 -6.26 -5.83 4.62
N TYR A 157 -5.03 -5.88 4.13
CA TYR A 157 -4.23 -4.71 3.73
C TYR A 157 -4.60 -4.13 2.35
N HIS A 158 -5.44 -4.81 1.56
CA HIS A 158 -5.85 -4.37 0.22
C HIS A 158 -6.47 -2.97 0.21
N ASN A 159 -7.31 -2.63 1.19
CA ASN A 159 -7.91 -1.30 1.32
C ASN A 159 -6.85 -0.18 1.49
N LEU A 160 -5.78 -0.43 2.25
CA LEU A 160 -4.65 0.50 2.40
C LEU A 160 -3.85 0.63 1.11
N GLN A 161 -3.63 -0.48 0.40
CA GLN A 161 -2.95 -0.46 -0.89
C GLN A 161 -3.72 0.38 -1.91
N MET A 162 -5.04 0.25 -1.96
CA MET A 162 -5.89 1.08 -2.82
C MET A 162 -5.79 2.57 -2.49
N LEU A 163 -5.75 2.94 -1.20
CA LEU A 163 -5.54 4.33 -0.79
C LEU A 163 -4.19 4.87 -1.28
N ILE A 164 -3.14 4.08 -1.13
CA ILE A 164 -1.80 4.46 -1.58
C ILE A 164 -1.78 4.64 -3.10
N LEU A 165 -2.41 3.74 -3.86
CA LEU A 165 -2.49 3.84 -5.32
C LEU A 165 -3.28 5.08 -5.78
N LEU A 166 -4.43 5.38 -5.15
CA LEU A 166 -5.19 6.60 -5.44
C LEU A 166 -4.38 7.86 -5.11
N GLY A 167 -3.66 7.86 -3.99
CA GLY A 167 -2.74 8.93 -3.61
C GLY A 167 -1.59 9.10 -4.62
N ALA A 168 -1.01 7.99 -5.08
CA ALA A 168 0.05 7.97 -6.08
C ALA A 168 -0.41 8.58 -7.41
N VAL A 169 -1.60 8.18 -7.90
CA VAL A 169 -2.20 8.76 -9.11
C VAL A 169 -2.41 10.26 -8.95
N LEU A 170 -2.99 10.71 -7.84
CA LEU A 170 -3.21 12.12 -7.56
C LEU A 170 -1.89 12.93 -7.57
N LEU A 171 -0.85 12.41 -6.92
CA LEU A 171 0.47 13.07 -6.85
C LEU A 171 1.17 13.09 -8.20
N THR A 172 1.00 12.03 -9.00
CA THR A 172 1.51 11.98 -10.37
C THR A 172 0.85 13.05 -11.25
N ILE A 173 -0.48 13.20 -11.19
CA ILE A 173 -1.20 14.21 -11.98
C ILE A 173 -0.80 15.62 -11.57
N ARG A 174 -0.72 15.90 -10.25
CA ARG A 174 -0.41 17.24 -9.74
C ARG A 174 0.98 17.75 -10.10
N GLY A 175 1.93 16.87 -10.41
CA GLY A 175 3.22 17.21 -11.01
C GLY A 175 4.01 18.30 -10.26
N ALA A 176 4.90 17.89 -9.35
CA ALA A 176 5.90 18.77 -8.74
C ALA A 176 6.96 17.93 -8.03
N PRO A 177 8.16 18.46 -7.73
CA PRO A 177 9.18 17.72 -7.02
C PRO A 177 8.72 17.22 -5.64
N VAL A 178 7.94 18.04 -4.92
CA VAL A 178 7.36 17.65 -3.63
C VAL A 178 6.35 16.52 -3.80
N ALA A 179 5.48 16.60 -4.81
CA ALA A 179 4.50 15.55 -5.09
C ALA A 179 5.18 14.25 -5.50
N ALA A 180 6.22 14.33 -6.33
CA ALA A 180 7.05 13.19 -6.73
C ALA A 180 7.76 12.55 -5.54
N GLY A 181 8.31 13.36 -4.62
CA GLY A 181 8.89 12.87 -3.37
C GLY A 181 7.87 12.14 -2.49
N LEU A 182 6.69 12.73 -2.27
CA LEU A 182 5.61 12.05 -1.52
C LEU A 182 5.20 10.74 -2.20
N ASN A 183 5.16 10.70 -3.53
CA ASN A 183 4.84 9.50 -4.28
C ASN A 183 5.89 8.40 -4.07
N GLY A 184 7.19 8.74 -4.12
CA GLY A 184 8.27 7.81 -3.79
C GLY A 184 8.16 7.24 -2.37
N ALA A 185 7.81 8.09 -1.39
CA ALA A 185 7.58 7.65 -0.02
C ALA A 185 6.36 6.72 0.12
N LEU A 186 5.27 7.01 -0.60
CA LEU A 186 4.09 6.14 -0.65
C LEU A 186 4.41 4.77 -1.27
N MET A 187 5.19 4.72 -2.35
CA MET A 187 5.59 3.45 -2.97
C MET A 187 6.47 2.61 -2.04
N ALA A 188 7.36 3.24 -1.28
CA ALA A 188 8.13 2.55 -0.24
C ALA A 188 7.24 2.00 0.88
N LEU A 189 6.29 2.80 1.38
CA LEU A 189 5.33 2.37 2.40
C LEU A 189 4.46 1.21 1.91
N SER A 190 3.95 1.29 0.68
CA SER A 190 3.14 0.24 0.07
C SER A 190 3.91 -1.07 -0.10
N THR A 191 5.16 -1.00 -0.56
CA THR A 191 6.05 -2.18 -0.65
C THR A 191 6.30 -2.80 0.72
N ALA A 192 6.39 -1.97 1.76
CA ALA A 192 6.57 -2.44 3.12
C ALA A 192 5.31 -3.10 3.71
N ILE A 193 4.12 -2.67 3.28
CA ILE A 193 2.84 -3.28 3.65
C ILE A 193 2.68 -4.65 3.00
N SER A 194 2.89 -4.74 1.68
CA SER A 194 2.85 -5.99 0.93
C SER A 194 3.67 -5.89 -0.36
N THR A 195 4.29 -7.01 -0.72
CA THR A 195 5.08 -7.15 -1.95
C THR A 195 4.21 -7.47 -3.17
N GLU A 196 2.95 -7.89 -2.95
CA GLU A 196 2.03 -8.31 -4.01
C GLU A 196 1.68 -7.19 -4.99
N MET A 197 1.67 -5.94 -4.52
CA MET A 197 1.35 -4.78 -5.34
C MET A 197 2.53 -4.31 -6.20
N ALA A 198 3.71 -4.95 -6.13
CA ALA A 198 4.91 -4.52 -6.83
C ALA A 198 4.71 -4.15 -8.33
N PRO A 199 3.92 -4.90 -9.13
CA PRO A 199 3.65 -4.51 -10.52
C PRO A 199 2.95 -3.15 -10.66
N PHE A 200 2.00 -2.84 -9.77
CA PHE A 200 1.28 -1.57 -9.76
C PHE A 200 2.16 -0.42 -9.25
N LEU A 201 3.04 -0.70 -8.27
CA LEU A 201 3.98 0.29 -7.73
C LEU A 201 5.11 0.64 -8.71
N ALA A 202 5.36 -0.20 -9.71
CA ALA A 202 6.26 0.13 -10.80
C ALA A 202 5.70 1.21 -11.75
N LEU A 203 4.37 1.42 -11.78
CA LEU A 203 3.73 2.36 -12.70
C LEU A 203 4.14 3.82 -12.43
N PRO A 204 4.10 4.36 -11.18
CA PRO A 204 4.59 5.71 -10.91
C PRO A 204 6.08 5.88 -11.25
N ALA A 205 6.93 4.91 -10.90
CA ALA A 205 8.35 4.94 -11.26
C ALA A 205 8.55 5.00 -12.78
N GLY A 206 7.82 4.16 -13.53
CA GLY A 206 7.82 4.13 -14.98
C GLY A 206 7.35 5.45 -15.58
N PHE A 207 6.30 6.07 -15.03
CA PHE A 207 5.83 7.38 -15.47
C PHE A 207 6.90 8.46 -15.32
N TYR A 208 7.50 8.62 -14.13
CA TYR A 208 8.57 9.61 -13.92
C TYR A 208 9.78 9.34 -14.83
N ALA A 209 10.13 8.07 -15.05
CA ALA A 209 11.19 7.67 -15.97
C ALA A 209 10.87 8.05 -17.42
N LEU A 210 9.66 7.78 -17.91
CA LEU A 210 9.23 8.12 -19.27
C LEU A 210 9.18 9.63 -19.49
N VAL A 211 8.66 10.39 -18.54
CA VAL A 211 8.64 11.87 -18.59
C VAL A 211 10.06 12.43 -18.61
N PHE A 212 10.99 11.80 -17.88
CA PHE A 212 12.42 12.15 -17.92
C PHE A 212 13.09 11.86 -19.26
N ILE A 213 12.78 10.72 -19.88
CA ILE A 213 13.25 10.35 -21.22
C ILE A 213 12.74 11.35 -22.25
N ALA A 214 11.44 11.69 -22.20
CA ALA A 214 10.82 12.68 -23.08
C ALA A 214 11.42 14.09 -22.93
N GLY A 215 12.01 14.38 -21.77
CA GLY A 215 12.80 15.57 -21.54
C GLY A 215 12.03 16.86 -21.33
N THR A 216 10.90 16.75 -20.65
CA THR A 216 10.15 17.92 -20.18
C THR A 216 10.98 18.73 -19.16
N LYS A 217 10.67 20.03 -19.05
CA LYS A 217 11.47 21.06 -18.37
C LYS A 217 11.86 20.72 -16.92
N ASP A 218 11.01 20.00 -16.18
CA ASP A 218 11.20 19.68 -14.76
C ASP A 218 11.35 18.19 -14.45
N ALA A 219 11.28 17.32 -15.46
CA ALA A 219 11.29 15.87 -15.28
C ALA A 219 12.47 15.32 -14.45
N GLY A 220 13.65 15.93 -14.59
CA GLY A 220 14.82 15.53 -13.80
C GLY A 220 14.69 15.87 -12.32
N LYS A 221 13.99 16.96 -11.96
CA LYS A 221 13.75 17.29 -10.56
C LYS A 221 12.75 16.32 -9.95
N ASP A 222 11.69 16.00 -10.68
CA ASP A 222 10.64 15.09 -10.22
C ASP A 222 11.18 13.67 -10.05
N LEU A 223 11.89 13.15 -11.06
CA LEU A 223 12.55 11.84 -10.98
C LEU A 223 13.56 11.79 -9.83
N GLY A 224 14.32 12.88 -9.63
CA GLY A 224 15.26 13.01 -8.53
C GLY A 224 14.59 12.95 -7.16
N ALA A 225 13.53 13.73 -6.97
CA ALA A 225 12.78 13.77 -5.72
C ALA A 225 12.08 12.45 -5.43
N TYR A 226 11.46 11.83 -6.45
CA TYR A 226 10.85 10.50 -6.36
C TYR A 226 11.89 9.45 -5.92
N GLY A 227 13.03 9.37 -6.62
CA GLY A 227 14.07 8.39 -6.32
C GLY A 227 14.68 8.57 -4.93
N LEU A 228 14.97 9.80 -4.53
CA LEU A 228 15.54 10.09 -3.21
C LEU A 228 14.55 9.73 -2.09
N ALA A 229 13.28 10.09 -2.23
CA ALA A 229 12.26 9.77 -1.24
C ALA A 229 11.95 8.27 -1.19
N LEU A 230 11.93 7.57 -2.33
CA LEU A 230 11.79 6.11 -2.38
C LEU A 230 12.89 5.42 -1.58
N ALA A 231 14.15 5.83 -1.78
CA ALA A 231 15.28 5.27 -1.04
C ALA A 231 15.22 5.60 0.45
N ALA A 232 15.01 6.88 0.80
CA ALA A 232 14.98 7.32 2.19
C ALA A 232 13.81 6.71 2.97
N ALA A 233 12.61 6.69 2.37
CA ALA A 233 11.43 6.08 2.99
C ALA A 233 11.55 4.56 3.05
N GLY A 234 12.11 3.90 2.04
CA GLY A 234 12.35 2.45 2.09
C GLY A 234 13.24 2.06 3.27
N ILE A 235 14.32 2.81 3.48
CA ILE A 235 15.20 2.63 4.65
C ILE A 235 14.44 2.95 5.95
N ALA A 236 13.74 4.08 6.03
CA ALA A 236 13.06 4.49 7.25
C ALA A 236 11.97 3.48 7.66
N VAL A 237 11.11 3.07 6.72
CA VAL A 237 10.00 2.15 6.99
C VAL A 237 10.52 0.77 7.38
N PHE A 238 11.69 0.33 6.87
CA PHE A 238 12.31 -0.93 7.30
C PHE A 238 12.56 -0.97 8.80
N PHE A 239 13.15 0.09 9.37
CA PHE A 239 13.38 0.17 10.81
C PHE A 239 12.10 0.38 11.63
N VAL A 240 10.97 0.69 10.98
CA VAL A 240 9.66 0.80 11.64
C VAL A 240 8.93 -0.56 11.63
N VAL A 241 8.95 -1.29 10.52
CA VAL A 241 8.11 -2.49 10.35
C VAL A 241 8.85 -3.80 10.63
N VAL A 242 10.17 -3.83 10.42
CA VAL A 242 10.98 -5.03 10.61
C VAL A 242 11.52 -5.05 12.04
N GLY A 243 11.41 -6.19 12.72
CA GLY A 243 11.97 -6.37 14.05
C GLY A 243 13.51 -6.38 14.04
N PRO A 244 14.19 -5.88 15.08
CA PRO A 244 15.65 -5.81 15.12
C PRO A 244 16.37 -7.15 14.86
N ASP A 245 15.82 -8.25 15.37
CA ASP A 245 16.38 -9.60 15.19
C ASP A 245 16.34 -10.07 13.72
N ALA A 246 15.49 -9.46 12.90
CA ALA A 246 15.29 -9.79 11.50
C ALA A 246 16.03 -8.85 10.53
N TYR A 247 16.78 -7.84 11.00
CA TYR A 247 17.42 -6.85 10.11
C TYR A 247 18.42 -7.44 9.12
N LYS A 248 19.03 -8.57 9.45
CA LYS A 248 19.97 -9.28 8.57
C LYS A 248 19.30 -10.38 7.73
N SER A 249 18.01 -10.61 7.93
CA SER A 249 17.26 -11.66 7.24
C SER A 249 16.74 -11.17 5.89
N ALA A 250 16.74 -12.07 4.92
CA ALA A 250 16.13 -11.86 3.61
C ALA A 250 15.01 -12.88 3.43
N ALA A 251 13.78 -12.38 3.41
CA ALA A 251 12.57 -13.12 3.09
C ALA A 251 12.02 -12.59 1.75
N CYS A 252 11.49 -13.50 0.93
CA CYS A 252 11.09 -13.19 -0.44
C CYS A 252 9.64 -12.68 -0.55
N ASP A 253 8.80 -12.99 0.43
CA ASP A 253 7.36 -12.74 0.49
C ASP A 253 6.99 -11.55 1.41
N ARG A 254 7.86 -11.19 2.36
CA ARG A 254 7.69 -10.02 3.24
C ARG A 254 8.80 -8.99 3.11
N TYR A 255 8.49 -7.76 3.53
CA TYR A 255 9.46 -6.69 3.60
C TYR A 255 10.66 -7.07 4.49
N SER A 256 11.85 -7.07 3.88
CA SER A 256 13.07 -7.64 4.44
C SER A 256 14.30 -6.93 3.87
N LEU A 257 15.50 -7.39 4.20
CA LEU A 257 16.74 -6.79 3.68
C LEU A 257 16.78 -6.75 2.14
N LEU A 258 16.17 -7.74 1.48
CA LEU A 258 15.98 -7.76 0.02
C LEU A 258 15.25 -6.52 -0.47
N HIS A 259 14.07 -6.27 0.09
CA HIS A 259 13.18 -5.20 -0.35
C HIS A 259 13.74 -3.81 -0.01
N LEU A 260 14.35 -3.66 1.17
CA LEU A 260 15.11 -2.44 1.50
C LEU A 260 16.20 -2.19 0.46
N THR A 261 16.99 -3.22 0.12
CA THR A 261 18.09 -3.10 -0.84
C THR A 261 17.55 -2.72 -2.21
N ALA A 262 16.44 -3.31 -2.64
CA ALA A 262 15.78 -2.99 -3.90
C ALA A 262 15.32 -1.52 -3.94
N LEU A 263 14.60 -1.04 -2.93
CA LEU A 263 14.10 0.33 -2.88
C LEU A 263 15.22 1.36 -2.74
N ALA A 264 16.20 1.11 -1.88
CA ALA A 264 17.33 2.00 -1.65
C ALA A 264 18.18 2.15 -2.92
N THR A 265 18.49 1.05 -3.59
CA THR A 265 19.32 1.09 -4.80
C THR A 265 18.56 1.59 -6.02
N ALA A 266 17.32 1.16 -6.25
CA ALA A 266 16.49 1.69 -7.32
C ALA A 266 16.27 3.21 -7.14
N GLY A 267 15.95 3.66 -5.93
CA GLY A 267 15.78 5.08 -5.62
C GLY A 267 17.07 5.89 -5.85
N ALA A 268 18.22 5.38 -5.40
CA ALA A 268 19.52 6.01 -5.64
C ALA A 268 19.88 6.08 -7.14
N VAL A 269 19.59 5.02 -7.91
CA VAL A 269 19.78 5.01 -9.37
C VAL A 269 18.90 6.06 -10.04
N LEU A 270 17.60 6.11 -9.73
CA LEU A 270 16.69 7.10 -10.30
C LEU A 270 17.14 8.53 -9.97
N ALA A 271 17.55 8.78 -8.72
CA ALA A 271 18.06 10.07 -8.28
C ALA A 271 19.40 10.45 -8.95
N GLY A 272 20.32 9.49 -9.11
CA GLY A 272 21.60 9.72 -9.78
C GLY A 272 21.44 9.98 -11.27
N VAL A 273 20.63 9.17 -11.96
CA VAL A 273 20.35 9.34 -13.39
C VAL A 273 19.65 10.67 -13.66
N SER A 274 18.79 11.15 -12.75
CA SER A 274 18.11 12.42 -12.92
C SER A 274 19.06 13.63 -13.03
N LEU A 275 20.29 13.53 -12.49
CA LEU A 275 21.34 14.55 -12.62
C LEU A 275 21.81 14.72 -14.08
N THR A 276 21.62 13.69 -14.91
CA THR A 276 21.92 13.73 -16.34
C THR A 276 20.86 14.47 -17.17
N ARG A 277 19.91 15.19 -16.54
CA ARG A 277 18.83 15.95 -17.20
C ARG A 277 19.28 16.92 -18.29
N ARG A 278 20.54 17.36 -18.30
CA ARG A 278 21.11 18.26 -19.32
C ARG A 278 21.64 17.52 -20.55
N ILE A 279 21.78 16.20 -20.49
CA ILE A 279 22.20 15.39 -21.63
C ILE A 279 21.03 15.38 -22.62
N GLY A 280 21.24 15.99 -23.79
CA GLY A 280 20.18 16.46 -24.69
C GLY A 280 19.45 15.41 -25.52
N ARG A 281 19.77 14.12 -25.40
CA ARG A 281 19.18 13.07 -26.26
C ARG A 281 18.45 12.02 -25.41
N TRP A 282 17.18 11.77 -25.75
CA TRP A 282 16.28 10.86 -25.03
C TRP A 282 16.83 9.44 -24.89
N TYR A 283 17.49 8.90 -25.93
CA TYR A 283 18.00 7.53 -25.91
C TYR A 283 19.17 7.34 -24.93
N ILE A 284 19.95 8.40 -24.63
CA ILE A 284 21.01 8.31 -23.61
C ILE A 284 20.38 8.19 -22.23
N ARG A 285 19.32 8.97 -21.97
CA ARG A 285 18.55 8.89 -20.70
C ARG A 285 17.91 7.52 -20.53
N ALA A 286 17.32 6.99 -21.60
CA ALA A 286 16.76 5.65 -21.61
C ALA A 286 17.83 4.59 -21.34
N LEU A 287 19.01 4.68 -21.99
CA LEU A 287 20.12 3.76 -21.74
C LEU A 287 20.63 3.83 -20.30
N CYS A 288 20.76 5.03 -19.72
CA CYS A 288 21.16 5.18 -18.32
C CYS A 288 20.15 4.55 -17.35
N LEU A 289 18.85 4.73 -17.60
CA LEU A 289 17.79 4.12 -16.79
C LEU A 289 17.78 2.59 -16.93
N LEU A 290 17.89 2.07 -18.16
CA LEU A 290 17.94 0.63 -18.42
C LEU A 290 19.19 -0.02 -17.83
N ALA A 291 20.36 0.61 -17.98
CA ALA A 291 21.60 0.13 -17.39
C ALA A 291 21.52 0.13 -15.86
N GLY A 292 20.96 1.19 -15.27
CA GLY A 292 20.72 1.27 -13.83
C GLY A 292 19.77 0.19 -13.33
N ALA A 293 18.61 0.00 -13.99
CA ALA A 293 17.66 -1.05 -13.65
C ALA A 293 18.25 -2.45 -13.79
N GLY A 294 18.99 -2.71 -14.87
CA GLY A 294 19.69 -3.98 -15.10
C GLY A 294 20.76 -4.26 -14.04
N ALA A 295 21.55 -3.24 -13.67
CA ALA A 295 22.54 -3.36 -12.61
C ALA A 295 21.89 -3.63 -11.24
N THR A 296 20.80 -2.92 -10.91
CA THR A 296 20.02 -3.19 -9.69
C THR A 296 19.48 -4.61 -9.67
N ALA A 297 18.86 -5.07 -10.76
CA ALA A 297 18.32 -6.43 -10.86
C ALA A 297 19.42 -7.49 -10.70
N ALA A 298 20.55 -7.33 -11.41
CA ALA A 298 21.69 -8.24 -11.30
C ALA A 298 22.27 -8.28 -9.88
N MET A 299 22.38 -7.13 -9.23
CA MET A 299 22.82 -7.04 -7.84
C MET A 299 21.85 -7.76 -6.89
N LEU A 300 20.54 -7.58 -7.05
CA LEU A 300 19.55 -8.26 -6.19
C LEU A 300 19.60 -9.78 -6.36
N VAL A 301 19.70 -10.29 -7.59
CA VAL A 301 19.86 -11.73 -7.87
C VAL A 301 21.17 -12.27 -7.29
N PHE A 302 22.26 -11.50 -7.37
CA PHE A 302 23.55 -11.90 -6.83
C PHE A 302 23.58 -11.93 -5.29
N LEU A 303 22.97 -10.94 -4.62
CA LEU A 303 22.96 -10.83 -3.17
C LEU A 303 21.90 -11.71 -2.50
N PHE A 304 20.79 -11.98 -3.19
CA PHE A 304 19.66 -12.74 -2.67
C PHE A 304 19.22 -13.85 -3.64
N PRO A 305 20.12 -14.77 -4.03
CA PRO A 305 19.83 -15.81 -5.02
C PRO A 305 18.67 -16.71 -4.60
N GLN A 306 18.44 -16.89 -3.30
CA GLN A 306 17.32 -17.65 -2.76
C GLN A 306 15.94 -17.07 -3.12
N CYS A 307 15.86 -15.79 -3.50
CA CYS A 307 14.61 -15.12 -3.91
C CYS A 307 14.48 -14.91 -5.41
N ALA A 308 15.39 -15.46 -6.24
CA ALA A 308 15.35 -15.28 -7.68
C ALA A 308 14.07 -15.88 -8.33
N GLY A 309 13.44 -16.86 -7.68
CA GLY A 309 12.15 -17.43 -8.09
C GLY A 309 10.92 -16.61 -7.69
N GLY A 310 11.10 -15.42 -7.10
CA GLY A 310 10.02 -14.54 -6.66
C GLY A 310 9.46 -14.88 -5.27
N PRO A 311 8.38 -14.19 -4.84
CA PRO A 311 7.85 -14.32 -3.48
C PRO A 311 7.32 -15.72 -3.17
N LEU A 312 6.86 -16.44 -4.20
CA LEU A 312 6.29 -17.77 -4.06
C LEU A 312 7.33 -18.89 -4.12
N VAL A 313 8.63 -18.61 -4.17
CA VAL A 313 9.70 -19.63 -4.32
C VAL A 313 9.72 -20.65 -3.18
N GLY A 314 9.28 -20.26 -1.97
CA GLY A 314 9.21 -21.15 -0.81
C GLY A 314 8.00 -22.08 -0.78
N LEU A 315 7.02 -21.92 -1.68
CA LEU A 315 5.83 -22.78 -1.69
C LEU A 315 6.16 -24.20 -2.16
N GLY A 316 5.67 -25.18 -1.41
CA GLY A 316 5.78 -26.59 -1.75
C GLY A 316 4.94 -26.96 -2.98
N ASP A 317 5.37 -28.01 -3.69
CA ASP A 317 4.77 -28.44 -4.97
C ASP A 317 3.26 -28.70 -4.85
N TYR A 318 2.81 -29.28 -3.74
CA TYR A 318 1.38 -29.50 -3.49
C TYR A 318 0.55 -28.21 -3.58
N VAL A 319 1.02 -27.12 -2.98
CA VAL A 319 0.31 -25.83 -3.02
C VAL A 319 0.33 -25.28 -4.44
N ARG A 320 1.48 -25.34 -5.12
CA ARG A 320 1.58 -24.88 -6.52
C ARG A 320 0.61 -25.61 -7.43
N ASP A 321 0.60 -26.94 -7.38
CA ASP A 321 -0.17 -27.79 -8.30
C ASP A 321 -1.68 -27.78 -8.03
N ASN A 322 -2.08 -27.52 -6.78
CA ASN A 322 -3.49 -27.58 -6.39
C ASN A 322 -4.17 -26.22 -6.26
N TRP A 323 -3.39 -25.14 -6.09
CA TRP A 323 -3.93 -23.79 -5.87
C TRP A 323 -3.49 -22.77 -6.91
N LEU A 324 -2.27 -22.85 -7.45
CA LEU A 324 -1.74 -21.82 -8.37
C LEU A 324 -1.83 -22.21 -9.85
N SER A 325 -1.69 -23.49 -10.19
CA SER A 325 -1.72 -23.96 -11.57
C SER A 325 -3.13 -24.24 -12.11
N ARG A 326 -4.17 -23.72 -11.44
CA ARG A 326 -5.57 -23.93 -11.81
C ARG A 326 -6.18 -22.67 -12.41
#